data_AF-A0A660VR44-F1
#
_entry.id   AF-A0A660VR44-F1
#
_cell.length_a   1.000
_cell.length_b   1.000
_cell.length_c   1.000
_cell.angle_alpha   90.00
_cell.angle_beta   90.00
_cell.angle_gamma   90.00
#
_symmetry.space_group_name_H-M   'P 1'
#
loop_
_entity.id
_entity.type
_entity.pdbx_description
1 polymer ?
#
loop_
_entity_poly.entity_id
_entity_poly.type
_entity_poly.pdbx_seq_one_letter_code
_entity_poly.pdbx_strand_id
1 'polypeptide(L)'
;EKIVKKNLEEKDVLEGVDKKYAFCNNDAVTIWTDGYYWTGFTRGFKPVHIEVLEKDLKWWGDFFKKKGVEYALEGENRTLFGLTYILHPRKDFKVEEKGDIRVAPLKETVEFCMKNRLTYEPALEYLDEHYGLGIIERHEHINH
;
A
#
# COMPACT_ATOMS: atom_id res chain seq x y z
N GLU A 1 9.62 -8.72 13.00
CA GLU A 1 10.42 -8.64 11.74
C GLU A 1 10.35 -9.84 10.77
N LYS A 2 9.79 -11.02 11.11
CA LYS A 2 9.71 -12.17 10.16
C LYS A 2 8.36 -12.37 9.45
N ILE A 3 7.27 -11.73 9.89
CA ILE A 3 5.92 -11.98 9.36
C ILE A 3 5.66 -11.17 8.08
N VAL A 4 6.09 -9.91 8.02
CA VAL A 4 5.96 -9.05 6.82
C VAL A 4 6.71 -9.65 5.62
N LYS A 5 7.90 -10.23 5.85
CA LYS A 5 8.69 -10.90 4.79
C LYS A 5 8.03 -12.16 4.22
N LYS A 6 7.22 -12.88 5.01
CA LYS A 6 6.69 -14.20 4.61
C LYS A 6 5.40 -14.12 3.78
N ASN A 7 4.63 -13.04 3.93
CA ASN A 7 3.38 -12.87 3.17
C ASN A 7 3.58 -12.25 1.77
N LEU A 8 4.81 -11.81 1.46
CA LEU A 8 5.27 -11.42 0.12
C LEU A 8 5.92 -12.60 -0.65
N GLU A 9 5.69 -13.86 -0.24
CA GLU A 9 6.21 -15.05 -0.94
C GLU A 9 5.48 -15.35 -2.27
N GLU A 10 5.72 -14.48 -3.25
CA GLU A 10 6.12 -14.79 -4.62
C GLU A 10 7.20 -13.74 -4.88
N LYS A 11 8.46 -14.15 -5.12
CA LYS A 11 9.65 -13.28 -5.36
C LYS A 11 9.26 -11.83 -5.60
N ASP A 12 9.64 -10.92 -4.69
CA ASP A 12 9.30 -9.50 -4.80
C ASP A 12 9.54 -9.03 -6.24
N VAL A 13 8.44 -8.87 -6.98
CA VAL A 13 8.49 -8.62 -8.43
C VAL A 13 9.26 -7.32 -8.68
N LEU A 14 9.22 -6.43 -7.69
CA LEU A 14 9.84 -5.11 -7.67
C LEU A 14 11.31 -5.11 -7.21
N GLU A 15 11.87 -6.28 -6.85
CA GLU A 15 13.27 -6.40 -6.47
C GLU A 15 14.19 -5.89 -7.61
N GLY A 16 15.08 -4.95 -7.28
CA GLY A 16 16.01 -4.33 -8.23
C GLY A 16 15.38 -3.32 -9.19
N VAL A 17 14.16 -2.83 -8.91
CA VAL A 17 13.54 -1.77 -9.72
C VAL A 17 14.11 -0.39 -9.36
N ASP A 18 14.75 0.25 -10.33
CA ASP A 18 15.29 1.61 -10.20
C ASP A 18 14.22 2.70 -10.39
N LYS A 19 13.05 2.37 -10.95
CA LYS A 19 11.96 3.32 -11.11
C LYS A 19 11.40 3.73 -9.75
N LYS A 20 11.02 5.01 -9.62
CA LYS A 20 10.35 5.52 -8.42
C LYS A 20 9.00 4.82 -8.26
N TYR A 21 8.82 4.17 -7.12
CA TYR A 21 7.54 3.60 -6.67
C TYR A 21 7.44 3.66 -5.15
N ALA A 22 6.23 3.50 -4.64
CA ALA A 22 5.95 3.31 -3.23
C ALA A 22 4.73 2.41 -3.06
N PHE A 23 4.78 1.46 -2.12
CA PHE A 23 3.56 0.76 -1.69
C PHE A 23 2.58 1.76 -1.07
N CYS A 24 1.31 1.71 -1.45
CA CYS A 24 0.29 2.66 -1.02
C CYS A 24 -0.99 1.95 -0.55
N ASN A 25 -2.00 2.72 -0.13
CA ASN A 25 -3.30 2.21 0.33
C ASN A 25 -3.16 1.04 1.33
N ASN A 26 -3.90 -0.06 1.13
CA ASN A 26 -3.94 -1.22 2.04
C ASN A 26 -2.54 -1.80 2.32
N ASP A 27 -1.66 -1.84 1.32
CA ASP A 27 -0.30 -2.34 1.47
C ASP A 27 0.55 -1.42 2.34
N ALA A 28 0.42 -0.09 2.19
CA ALA A 28 1.08 0.86 3.08
C ALA A 28 0.61 0.72 4.53
N VAL A 29 -0.69 0.52 4.76
CA VAL A 29 -1.24 0.26 6.10
C VAL A 29 -0.62 -1.00 6.70
N THR A 30 -0.52 -2.07 5.91
CA THR A 30 0.08 -3.33 6.34
C THR A 30 1.55 -3.15 6.71
N ILE A 31 2.30 -2.39 5.90
CA ILE A 31 3.70 -2.09 6.15
C ILE A 31 3.87 -1.24 7.42
N TRP A 32 3.13 -0.13 7.56
CA TRP A 32 3.25 0.76 8.70
C TRP A 32 2.80 0.13 10.02
N THR A 33 1.86 -0.82 9.97
CA THR A 33 1.41 -1.59 11.14
C THR A 33 2.24 -2.85 11.43
N ASP A 34 3.38 -3.04 10.77
CA ASP A 34 4.23 -4.22 10.94
C ASP A 34 3.51 -5.56 10.66
N GLY A 35 2.51 -5.51 9.79
CA GLY A 35 1.64 -6.64 9.45
C GLY A 35 0.56 -6.93 10.48
N TYR A 36 0.37 -6.09 11.51
CA TYR A 36 -0.71 -6.23 12.48
C TYR A 36 -2.08 -6.14 11.81
N TYR A 37 -2.24 -5.18 10.88
CA TYR A 37 -3.48 -5.00 10.16
C TYR A 37 -3.28 -5.27 8.68
N TRP A 38 -4.06 -6.21 8.13
CA TRP A 38 -4.00 -6.55 6.70
C TRP A 38 -5.41 -6.84 6.17
N THR A 39 -5.77 -6.24 5.04
CA THR A 39 -7.09 -6.34 4.42
C THR A 39 -7.01 -6.25 2.89
N GLY A 40 -8.12 -6.52 2.19
CA GLY A 40 -8.24 -6.40 0.73
C GLY A 40 -7.92 -7.67 -0.06
N PHE A 41 -7.60 -8.78 0.61
CA PHE A 41 -7.46 -10.08 -0.04
C PHE A 41 -8.79 -10.85 0.00
N THR A 42 -9.10 -11.54 -1.09
CA THR A 42 -10.20 -12.52 -1.13
C THR A 42 -9.68 -13.84 -1.70
N ARG A 43 -10.49 -14.91 -1.64
CA ARG A 43 -10.07 -16.23 -2.12
C ARG A 43 -9.76 -16.18 -3.62
N GLY A 44 -8.47 -16.15 -3.96
CA GLY A 44 -7.99 -16.11 -5.33
C GLY A 44 -7.66 -14.71 -5.87
N PHE A 45 -7.70 -13.66 -5.06
CA PHE A 45 -7.29 -12.31 -5.46
C PHE A 45 -6.45 -11.63 -4.37
N LYS A 46 -5.24 -11.22 -4.76
CA LYS A 46 -4.28 -10.52 -3.91
C LYS A 46 -3.79 -9.26 -4.64
N PRO A 47 -4.49 -8.12 -4.45
CA PRO A 47 -4.03 -6.86 -5.00
C PRO A 47 -2.77 -6.39 -4.24
N VAL A 48 -1.86 -5.76 -4.97
CA VAL A 48 -0.71 -5.05 -4.44
C VAL A 48 -0.73 -3.64 -4.99
N HIS A 49 -0.98 -2.66 -4.13
CA HIS A 49 -1.13 -1.26 -4.49
C HIS A 49 0.22 -0.55 -4.48
N ILE A 50 0.59 0.05 -5.62
CA ILE A 50 1.78 0.88 -5.73
C ILE A 50 1.50 2.21 -6.42
N GLU A 51 2.09 3.28 -5.89
CA GLU A 51 2.21 4.56 -6.57
C GLU A 51 3.34 4.53 -7.57
N VAL A 52 3.07 5.07 -8.75
CA VAL A 52 4.03 5.18 -9.85
C VAL A 52 3.91 6.53 -10.53
N LEU A 53 4.99 7.01 -11.14
CA LEU A 53 4.92 8.27 -11.88
C LEU A 53 4.15 8.05 -13.20
N GLU A 54 3.21 8.95 -13.51
CA GLU A 54 2.42 8.92 -14.75
C GLU A 54 3.29 8.81 -16.01
N LYS A 55 4.42 9.53 -16.02
CA LYS A 55 5.40 9.50 -17.13
C LYS A 55 6.05 8.13 -17.35
N ASP A 56 6.04 7.27 -16.34
CA ASP A 56 6.68 5.96 -16.36
C ASP A 56 5.68 4.80 -16.59
N LEU A 57 4.38 5.08 -16.80
CA LEU A 57 3.35 4.05 -16.96
C LEU A 57 3.65 3.04 -18.07
N LYS A 58 4.17 3.53 -19.21
CA LYS A 58 4.55 2.63 -20.31
C LYS A 58 5.63 1.64 -19.87
N TRP A 59 6.63 2.12 -19.13
CA TRP A 59 7.70 1.26 -18.62
C TRP A 59 7.15 0.21 -17.65
N TRP A 60 6.25 0.61 -16.74
CA TRP A 60 5.62 -0.32 -15.81
C TRP A 60 4.82 -1.40 -16.51
N GLY A 61 4.04 -1.04 -17.53
CA GLY A 61 3.32 -2.02 -18.34
C GLY A 61 4.24 -3.01 -19.05
N ASP A 62 5.32 -2.52 -19.67
CA ASP A 62 6.32 -3.38 -20.31
C ASP A 62 7.03 -4.29 -19.28
N PHE A 63 7.30 -3.76 -18.08
CA PHE A 63 7.94 -4.48 -16.98
C PHE A 63 7.08 -5.64 -16.45
N PHE A 64 5.82 -5.38 -16.06
CA PHE A 64 4.93 -6.42 -15.54
C PHE A 64 4.62 -7.48 -16.60
N LYS A 65 4.42 -7.06 -17.85
CA LYS A 65 4.25 -7.99 -18.98
C LYS A 65 5.47 -8.90 -19.17
N LYS A 66 6.70 -8.36 -19.05
CA LYS A 66 7.95 -9.14 -19.12
C LYS A 66 8.09 -10.11 -17.94
N LYS A 67 7.61 -9.72 -16.76
CA LYS A 67 7.63 -10.56 -15.54
C LYS A 67 6.51 -11.62 -15.53
N GLY A 68 5.54 -11.53 -16.44
CA GLY A 68 4.38 -12.43 -16.49
C GLY A 68 3.41 -12.21 -15.32
N VAL A 69 3.35 -10.98 -14.82
CA VAL A 69 2.53 -10.60 -13.66
C VAL A 69 1.40 -9.69 -14.13
N GLU A 70 0.19 -9.94 -13.65
CA GLU A 70 -0.97 -9.12 -13.96
C GLU A 70 -0.84 -7.73 -13.31
N TYR A 71 -1.29 -6.71 -14.04
CA TYR A 71 -1.38 -5.35 -13.51
C TYR A 71 -2.62 -4.63 -14.07
N ALA A 72 -3.12 -3.66 -13.32
CA ALA A 72 -4.21 -2.78 -13.72
C ALA A 72 -3.95 -1.36 -13.21
N LEU A 73 -4.51 -0.35 -13.88
CA LEU A 73 -4.54 1.00 -13.31
C LEU A 73 -5.67 1.09 -12.27
N GLU A 74 -5.47 1.94 -11.27
CA GLU A 74 -6.52 2.30 -10.33
C GLU A 74 -7.81 2.74 -11.06
N GLY A 75 -8.94 2.17 -10.66
CA GLY A 75 -10.25 2.47 -11.24
C GLY A 75 -10.59 1.68 -12.51
N GLU A 76 -9.69 0.83 -13.03
CA GLU A 76 -10.04 -0.07 -14.13
C GLU A 76 -11.01 -1.18 -13.66
N ASN A 77 -12.16 -1.27 -14.31
CA ASN A 77 -13.10 -2.38 -14.13
C ASN A 77 -12.62 -3.61 -14.90
N ARG A 78 -11.72 -4.38 -14.29
CA ARG A 78 -11.29 -5.70 -14.79
C ARG A 78 -11.48 -6.76 -13.71
N THR A 79 -11.84 -7.96 -14.14
CA THR A 79 -11.81 -9.12 -13.26
C THR A 79 -10.36 -9.54 -13.07
N LEU A 80 -9.83 -9.33 -11.87
CA LEU A 80 -8.45 -9.64 -11.53
C LEU A 80 -8.39 -10.98 -10.79
N PHE A 81 -7.35 -11.76 -11.06
CA PHE A 81 -7.13 -13.07 -10.46
C PHE A 81 -5.68 -13.22 -10.05
N GLY A 82 -5.44 -13.94 -8.95
CA GLY A 82 -4.11 -14.17 -8.41
C GLY A 82 -3.48 -12.90 -7.85
N LEU A 83 -2.15 -12.84 -7.92
CA LEU A 83 -1.37 -11.65 -7.61
C LEU A 83 -1.56 -10.62 -8.71
N THR A 84 -1.99 -9.41 -8.37
CA THR A 84 -2.15 -8.32 -9.33
C THR A 84 -1.63 -7.01 -8.76
N TYR A 85 -0.78 -6.32 -9.52
CA TYR A 85 -0.33 -4.97 -9.14
C TYR A 85 -1.32 -3.92 -9.59
N ILE A 86 -1.84 -3.13 -8.66
CA ILE A 86 -2.68 -1.97 -8.93
C ILE A 86 -1.80 -0.73 -8.95
N LEU A 87 -1.67 -0.12 -10.13
CA LEU A 87 -0.86 1.06 -10.31
C LEU A 87 -1.71 2.30 -10.06
N HIS A 88 -1.26 3.14 -9.14
CA HIS A 88 -1.80 4.46 -8.83
C HIS A 88 -0.92 5.51 -9.52
N PRO A 89 -1.29 5.98 -10.73
CA PRO A 89 -0.49 6.95 -11.45
C PRO A 89 -0.59 8.30 -10.76
N ARG A 90 0.56 8.91 -10.47
CA ARG A 90 0.63 10.26 -9.91
C ARG A 90 1.64 11.11 -10.66
N LYS A 91 1.39 12.43 -10.74
CA LYS A 91 2.36 13.39 -11.29
C LYS A 91 3.64 13.45 -10.48
N ASP A 92 3.49 13.39 -9.15
CA ASP A 92 4.57 13.20 -8.18
C ASP A 92 3.99 12.65 -6.87
N PHE A 93 4.84 12.04 -6.05
CA PHE A 93 4.50 11.50 -4.74
C PHE A 93 5.75 11.38 -3.87
N LYS A 94 5.57 11.28 -2.56
CA LYS A 94 6.67 11.09 -1.62
C LYS A 94 6.89 9.60 -1.37
N VAL A 95 8.12 9.25 -1.04
CA VAL A 95 8.49 7.88 -0.68
C VAL A 95 9.21 7.97 0.66
N GLU A 96 8.78 7.14 1.61
CA GLU A 96 9.49 6.86 2.85
C GLU A 96 9.99 5.43 2.83
N GLU A 97 11.07 5.16 3.56
CA GLU A 97 11.64 3.82 3.69
C GLU A 97 11.30 3.25 5.07
N LYS A 98 10.66 2.09 5.09
CA LYS A 98 10.44 1.31 6.31
C LYS A 98 11.27 0.03 6.21
N GLY A 99 12.49 0.07 6.76
CA GLY A 99 13.51 -0.94 6.45
C GLY A 99 13.91 -0.84 4.98
N ASP A 100 13.88 -1.96 4.25
CA ASP A 100 14.20 -2.01 2.81
C ASP A 100 12.98 -1.76 1.89
N ILE A 101 11.83 -1.37 2.46
CA ILE A 101 10.56 -1.25 1.74
C ILE A 101 10.25 0.23 1.45
N ARG A 102 10.07 0.57 0.17
CA ARG A 102 9.60 1.88 -0.29
C ARG A 102 8.09 1.99 -0.12
N VAL A 103 7.63 2.87 0.75
CA VAL A 103 6.21 3.00 1.13
C VAL A 103 5.76 4.46 1.07
N ALA A 104 4.46 4.69 0.82
CA ALA A 104 3.86 6.00 0.92
C ALA A 104 4.03 6.53 2.35
N PRO A 105 4.18 7.84 2.55
CA PRO A 105 4.47 8.41 3.87
C PRO A 105 3.49 7.97 4.95
N LEU A 106 3.96 7.83 6.19
CA LEU A 106 3.09 7.47 7.33
C LEU A 106 1.89 8.43 7.41
N LYS A 107 2.12 9.73 7.23
CA LYS A 107 1.05 10.74 7.24
C LYS A 107 -0.03 10.46 6.20
N GLU A 108 0.37 10.13 4.97
CA GLU A 108 -0.58 9.82 3.89
C GLU A 108 -1.34 8.52 4.16
N THR A 109 -0.66 7.53 4.73
CA THR A 109 -1.28 6.26 5.16
C THR A 109 -2.35 6.51 6.23
N VAL A 110 -2.06 7.37 7.22
CA VAL A 110 -3.03 7.77 8.24
C VAL A 110 -4.22 8.49 7.62
N GLU A 111 -3.99 9.43 6.70
CA GLU A 111 -5.07 10.13 5.98
C GLU A 111 -5.95 9.15 5.19
N PHE A 112 -5.36 8.12 4.56
CA PHE A 112 -6.08 7.05 3.89
C PHE A 112 -6.95 6.23 4.85
N CYS A 113 -6.39 5.81 5.98
CA CYS A 113 -7.15 5.08 7.01
C CYS A 113 -8.30 5.92 7.57
N MET A 114 -8.08 7.21 7.81
CA MET A 114 -9.08 8.15 8.31
C MET A 114 -10.26 8.33 7.35
N LYS A 115 -9.99 8.42 6.04
CA LYS A 115 -11.04 8.47 5.00
C LYS A 115 -11.87 7.18 4.94
N ASN A 116 -11.28 6.06 5.35
CA ASN A 116 -11.88 4.72 5.30
C ASN A 116 -12.08 4.13 6.70
N ARG A 117 -12.38 4.99 7.69
CA ARG A 117 -12.28 4.66 9.12
C ARG A 117 -13.03 3.39 9.52
N LEU A 118 -14.23 3.14 8.99
CA LEU A 118 -15.03 1.95 9.32
C LEU A 118 -14.27 0.63 9.10
N THR A 119 -13.38 0.60 8.11
CA THR A 119 -12.52 -0.56 7.86
C THR A 119 -11.25 -0.48 8.68
N TYR A 120 -10.65 0.70 8.79
CA TYR A 120 -9.28 0.88 9.29
C TYR A 120 -9.16 1.35 10.75
N GLU A 121 -10.23 1.36 11.53
CA GLU A 121 -10.19 1.76 12.93
C GLU A 121 -9.14 0.99 13.75
N PRO A 122 -9.04 -0.36 13.68
CA PRO A 122 -7.98 -1.09 14.39
C PRO A 122 -6.56 -0.73 13.92
N ALA A 123 -6.40 -0.35 12.65
CA ALA A 123 -5.11 0.10 12.13
C ALA A 123 -4.77 1.50 12.66
N LEU A 124 -5.75 2.41 12.73
CA LEU A 124 -5.56 3.75 13.28
C LEU A 124 -5.14 3.70 14.74
N GLU A 125 -5.76 2.81 15.53
CA GLU A 125 -5.38 2.60 16.93
C GLU A 125 -3.92 2.17 17.05
N TYR A 126 -3.51 1.14 16.28
CA TYR A 126 -2.12 0.70 16.25
C TYR A 126 -1.17 1.82 15.84
N LEU A 127 -1.47 2.55 14.75
CA LEU A 127 -0.61 3.61 14.25
C LEU A 127 -0.48 4.75 15.26
N ASP A 128 -1.56 5.07 15.98
CA ASP A 128 -1.54 6.12 16.98
C ASP A 128 -0.67 5.76 18.19
N GLU A 129 -0.87 4.56 18.74
CA GLU A 129 -0.10 4.04 19.87
C GLU A 129 1.38 3.85 19.51
N HIS A 130 1.66 3.30 18.32
CA HIS A 130 3.03 2.93 17.93
C HIS A 130 3.88 4.14 17.54
N TYR A 131 3.29 5.14 16.88
CA TYR A 131 4.03 6.31 16.38
C TYR A 131 3.74 7.59 17.18
N GLY A 132 2.90 7.54 18.21
CA GLY A 132 2.59 8.68 19.08
C GLY A 132 1.94 9.85 18.34
N LEU A 133 0.96 9.56 17.48
CA LEU A 133 0.43 10.54 16.53
C LEU A 133 -0.58 11.51 17.15
N GLY A 134 -1.23 11.13 18.26
CA GLY A 134 -2.32 11.87 18.92
C GLY A 134 -3.62 11.90 18.09
N ILE A 135 -3.88 10.87 17.28
CA ILE A 135 -5.06 10.77 16.42
C ILE A 135 -6.32 10.55 17.26
N ILE A 136 -6.29 9.60 18.20
CA ILE A 136 -7.46 9.22 19.01
C ILE A 136 -7.88 10.40 19.89
N GLU A 137 -6.93 11.04 20.57
CA GLU A 137 -7.19 12.22 21.42
C GLU A 137 -7.86 13.36 20.64
N ARG A 138 -7.46 13.61 19.39
CA ARG A 138 -8.07 14.66 18.56
C ARG A 138 -9.51 14.36 18.14
N HIS A 139 -9.95 13.10 18.19
CA HIS A 139 -11.30 12.70 17.77
C HIS A 139 -12.33 12.72 18.89
N GLU A 140 -11.92 12.46 20.13
CA GLU A 140 -12.86 12.51 21.26
C GLU A 140 -13.43 13.92 21.49
N HIS A 141 -12.70 14.96 21.06
CA HIS A 141 -13.12 16.35 21.18
C HIS A 141 -14.11 16.83 20.10
N ILE A 142 -14.41 16.03 19.08
CA ILE A 142 -15.31 16.42 17.96
C ILE A 142 -16.70 15.77 18.10
N ASN A 143 -16.87 14.84 19.04
CA ASN A 143 -18.12 14.11 19.27
C ASN A 143 -18.87 14.56 20.55
N HIS A 144 -18.71 15.82 20.98
CA HIS A 144 -19.50 16.40 22.07
C HIS A 144 -20.23 17.68 21.61
#